data_AF-A0A179GKY5-F1
#
_entry.id   AF-A0A179GKY5-F1
#
_cell.length_a   1.000
_cell.length_b   1.000
_cell.length_c   1.000
_cell.angle_alpha   90.00
_cell.angle_beta   90.00
_cell.angle_gamma   90.00
#
_symmetry.space_group_name_H-M   'P 1'
#
loop_
_entity.id
_entity.type
_entity.pdbx_description
1 polymer ?
#
loop_
_entity_poly.entity_id
_entity_poly.type
_entity_poly.pdbx_seq_one_letter_code
_entity_poly.pdbx_strand_id
1 'polypeptide(L)'
;MLPLLLLVPTLLLGASSAVLVPPPPGPSPVALAIVPLTDPSRRDDGSPLTSSSSSSHSSSPEPIPRRRILTSVFVPLLPAAAGSAKHPSCDDRNDTSTNGSAPWWQCGGGCRLQTLPYMTRAVAASYGAQAAQYRLPEDLYSRFEMQTCDPAYIPSPRPPPARCSTNPSRCRTRQPRQTNNTASDDTSCNTTYHGNDGNDDANDKTGSGGGGRCRPARGGKTQLIVLTPGLSESRLLYSALARSLASTTGLPVVTVDHPFEAQPGVEFPDGSVVPGLNVSGDDEEALSRLVKVRADDISFLLNNIATLLAHLPSPLRHHLHLPLHSPPRALIVGHSLGGSAAAALLLSDPSRAVAAINLDGRVVFPAASVAPLSSLPVPIPVTNEQKKDKRHRREARETGYTREETQKRDNSDSKENKGKKEEKKRQRPGPLVQLGRPNHRAEDPTWNATWPILNGGGGNINSSSCAGGPVVELSVAGTAHAAFTDRPLLLLAAGSGLSDAQRGVAAQLVGTMGARRLEEVLGGVVGRVLDVVEGGDGRVLLGGVGRCYREVEVVRSRGL
;
A
#
# COMPACT_ATOMS: atom_id res chain seq x y z
N MET A 1 37.30 8.71 -65.73
CA MET A 1 37.35 7.73 -64.63
C MET A 1 36.98 8.45 -63.34
N LEU A 2 35.76 8.23 -62.86
CA LEU A 2 35.23 8.78 -61.60
C LEU A 2 35.10 7.60 -60.63
N PRO A 3 35.66 7.63 -59.41
CA PRO A 3 35.39 6.55 -58.46
C PRO A 3 34.02 6.80 -57.81
N LEU A 4 33.13 5.85 -58.03
CA LEU A 4 31.82 5.73 -57.39
C LEU A 4 32.04 5.39 -55.91
N LEU A 5 31.86 6.37 -55.03
CA LEU A 5 31.89 6.19 -53.58
C LEU A 5 30.55 5.55 -53.16
N LEU A 6 30.55 4.24 -52.94
CA LEU A 6 29.46 3.51 -52.30
C LEU A 6 29.35 3.96 -50.82
N LEU A 7 28.46 4.91 -50.55
CA LEU A 7 27.96 5.19 -49.21
C LEU A 7 27.11 3.99 -48.76
N VAL A 8 27.71 3.07 -48.01
CA VAL A 8 26.97 2.12 -47.19
C VAL A 8 26.35 2.92 -46.04
N PRO A 9 25.02 3.00 -45.91
CA PRO A 9 24.43 3.55 -44.70
C PRO A 9 24.70 2.52 -43.59
N THR A 10 25.72 2.77 -42.78
CA THR A 10 25.86 2.12 -41.47
C THR A 10 24.65 2.54 -40.65
N LEU A 11 23.64 1.67 -40.63
CA LEU A 11 22.56 1.70 -39.66
C LEU A 11 23.19 1.45 -38.30
N LEU A 12 23.67 2.51 -37.65
CA LEU A 12 24.00 2.51 -36.22
C LEU A 12 22.67 2.32 -35.48
N LEU A 13 22.22 1.06 -35.35
CA LEU A 13 21.37 0.70 -34.24
C LEU A 13 22.19 0.98 -32.98
N GLY A 14 21.93 2.12 -32.35
CA GLY A 14 22.43 2.37 -31.01
C GLY A 14 21.94 1.22 -30.13
N ALA A 15 22.87 0.39 -29.66
CA ALA A 15 22.55 -0.65 -28.70
C ALA A 15 22.17 0.04 -27.39
N SER A 16 20.87 0.33 -27.19
CA SER A 16 20.36 0.72 -25.88
C SER A 16 20.65 -0.42 -24.92
N SER A 17 21.70 -0.24 -24.11
CA SER A 17 22.14 -1.25 -23.15
C SER A 17 21.09 -1.32 -22.04
N ALA A 18 20.62 -2.53 -21.73
CA ALA A 18 19.74 -2.74 -20.59
C ALA A 18 20.46 -2.32 -19.29
N VAL A 19 19.71 -1.70 -18.38
CA VAL A 19 20.21 -1.20 -17.09
C VAL A 19 19.47 -1.92 -15.99
N LEU A 20 20.18 -2.77 -15.24
CA LEU A 20 19.59 -3.48 -14.12
C LEU A 20 19.42 -2.54 -12.93
N VAL A 21 18.17 -2.41 -12.46
CA VAL A 21 17.85 -1.66 -11.24
C VAL A 21 18.41 -2.42 -10.03
N PRO A 22 19.10 -1.74 -9.10
CA PRO A 22 19.68 -2.38 -7.94
C PRO A 22 18.67 -3.20 -7.12
N PRO A 23 19.07 -4.33 -6.53
CA PRO A 23 18.18 -5.17 -5.72
C PRO A 23 17.72 -4.43 -4.45
N PRO A 24 16.59 -4.82 -3.83
CA PRO A 24 16.14 -4.23 -2.58
C PRO A 24 17.19 -4.47 -1.46
N PRO A 25 17.38 -3.52 -0.53
CA PRO A 25 18.41 -3.60 0.50
C PRO A 25 18.07 -4.55 1.67
N GLY A 26 16.84 -5.06 1.74
CA GLY A 26 16.39 -5.90 2.85
C GLY A 26 16.86 -7.36 2.75
N PRO A 27 16.67 -8.14 3.84
CA PRO A 27 17.16 -9.52 3.94
C PRO A 27 16.33 -10.52 3.12
N SER A 28 15.08 -10.18 2.79
CA SER A 28 14.16 -11.12 2.14
C SER A 28 14.19 -10.93 0.63
N PRO A 29 14.49 -11.96 -0.18
CA PRO A 29 14.32 -11.86 -1.62
C PRO A 29 12.83 -11.75 -1.96
N VAL A 30 12.49 -11.04 -3.05
CA VAL A 30 11.11 -10.64 -3.33
C VAL A 30 10.65 -11.21 -4.67
N ALA A 31 9.51 -11.89 -4.64
CA ALA A 31 8.79 -12.32 -5.83
C ALA A 31 7.73 -11.28 -6.24
N LEU A 32 7.35 -11.29 -7.50
CA LEU A 32 6.34 -10.40 -8.07
C LEU A 32 5.24 -11.22 -8.75
N ALA A 33 3.98 -10.85 -8.50
CA ALA A 33 2.83 -11.31 -9.25
C ALA A 33 1.96 -10.12 -9.67
N ILE A 34 1.37 -10.19 -10.87
CA ILE A 34 0.43 -9.19 -11.36
C ILE A 34 -0.98 -9.77 -11.26
N VAL A 35 -1.86 -9.10 -10.52
CA VAL A 35 -3.22 -9.60 -10.27
C VAL A 35 -4.26 -8.56 -10.66
N PRO A 36 -5.08 -8.82 -11.70
CA PRO A 36 -6.24 -8.00 -12.01
C PRO A 36 -7.39 -8.35 -11.06
N LEU A 37 -8.15 -7.34 -10.62
CA LEU A 37 -9.37 -7.54 -9.85
C LEU A 37 -10.52 -6.75 -10.48
N THR A 38 -11.71 -7.35 -10.49
CA THR A 38 -12.92 -6.75 -11.04
C THR A 38 -13.95 -6.60 -9.94
N ASP A 39 -14.42 -5.38 -9.70
CA ASP A 39 -15.44 -5.04 -8.73
C ASP A 39 -16.84 -5.21 -9.35
N PRO A 40 -17.61 -6.25 -8.95
CA PRO A 40 -18.93 -6.48 -9.51
C PRO A 40 -19.96 -5.44 -9.05
N SER A 41 -19.66 -4.65 -8.01
CA SER A 41 -20.58 -3.67 -7.43
C SER A 41 -20.43 -2.29 -8.07
N ARG A 42 -19.24 -1.96 -8.61
CA ARG A 42 -18.96 -0.68 -9.24
C ARG A 42 -18.84 -0.83 -10.76
N ARG A 43 -19.20 0.23 -11.48
CA ARG A 43 -19.03 0.32 -12.93
C ARG A 43 -17.79 1.15 -13.23
N ASP A 44 -17.13 0.87 -14.34
CA ASP A 44 -16.18 1.77 -14.98
C ASP A 44 -16.99 2.75 -15.83
N ASP A 45 -17.84 3.55 -15.20
CA ASP A 45 -18.78 4.50 -15.83
C ASP A 45 -18.11 5.75 -16.42
N GLY A 46 -16.83 5.63 -16.77
CA GLY A 46 -16.08 6.62 -17.49
C GLY A 46 -15.76 7.82 -16.59
N SER A 47 -14.61 7.75 -15.94
CA SER A 47 -13.95 8.89 -15.27
C SER A 47 -14.68 9.51 -14.05
N PRO A 48 -13.96 9.82 -12.96
CA PRO A 48 -14.45 10.77 -11.96
C PRO A 48 -14.63 12.21 -12.52
N LEU A 49 -14.39 12.45 -13.81
CA LEU A 49 -14.66 13.71 -14.50
C LEU A 49 -16.10 13.85 -15.02
N THR A 50 -16.91 12.78 -15.09
CA THR A 50 -18.32 12.95 -15.44
C THR A 50 -19.06 13.53 -14.24
N SER A 51 -19.25 14.86 -14.24
CA SER A 51 -20.37 15.44 -13.52
C SER A 51 -21.63 14.72 -13.97
N SER A 52 -22.58 14.53 -13.06
CA SER A 52 -23.87 13.86 -13.31
C SER A 52 -24.77 14.59 -14.32
N SER A 53 -24.24 15.36 -15.26
CA SER A 53 -24.96 16.21 -16.20
C SER A 53 -24.51 16.15 -17.66
N SER A 54 -23.56 15.30 -18.05
CA SER A 54 -23.21 15.12 -19.48
C SER A 54 -23.65 13.76 -20.02
N SER A 55 -24.97 13.57 -20.12
CA SER A 55 -25.56 12.57 -21.01
C SER A 55 -25.42 13.03 -22.46
N SER A 56 -24.21 12.99 -23.03
CA SER A 56 -24.06 13.06 -24.48
C SER A 56 -24.44 11.71 -25.07
N HIS A 57 -25.52 11.74 -25.86
CA HIS A 57 -26.02 10.60 -26.63
C HIS A 57 -24.92 10.07 -27.57
N SER A 58 -24.33 8.93 -27.22
CA SER A 58 -23.67 8.06 -28.19
C SER A 58 -24.56 6.83 -28.40
N SER A 59 -25.01 6.67 -29.64
CA SER A 59 -25.90 5.63 -30.12
C SER A 59 -25.18 4.28 -30.22
N SER A 60 -24.97 3.62 -29.09
CA SER A 60 -24.97 2.15 -28.93
C SER A 60 -24.91 1.77 -27.45
N PRO A 61 -25.77 0.86 -26.96
CA PRO A 61 -25.87 0.53 -25.55
C PRO A 61 -24.90 -0.62 -25.21
N GLU A 62 -23.59 -0.44 -25.44
CA GLU A 62 -22.67 -1.39 -24.81
C GLU A 62 -22.77 -1.21 -23.29
N PRO A 63 -22.99 -2.30 -22.53
CA PRO A 63 -23.10 -2.21 -21.08
C PRO A 63 -21.77 -1.70 -20.52
N ILE A 64 -21.83 -0.58 -19.80
CA ILE A 64 -20.67 -0.01 -19.10
C ILE A 64 -19.96 -1.13 -18.33
N PRO A 65 -18.65 -1.34 -18.58
CA PRO A 65 -17.89 -2.42 -17.96
C PRO A 65 -17.84 -2.29 -16.44
N ARG A 66 -17.50 -3.38 -15.76
CA ARG A 66 -17.31 -3.37 -14.29
C ARG A 66 -15.98 -2.74 -13.93
N ARG A 67 -15.93 -2.04 -12.79
CA ARG A 67 -14.71 -1.36 -12.30
C ARG A 67 -13.58 -2.36 -12.13
N ARG A 68 -12.51 -2.22 -12.91
CA ARG A 68 -11.30 -3.04 -12.75
C ARG A 68 -10.24 -2.27 -11.99
N ILE A 69 -9.34 -2.98 -11.30
CA ILE A 69 -8.07 -2.42 -10.82
C ILE A 69 -6.96 -3.41 -11.15
N LEU A 70 -5.75 -2.91 -11.34
CA LEU A 70 -4.59 -3.75 -11.59
C LEU A 70 -3.58 -3.61 -10.47
N THR A 71 -3.14 -4.74 -9.92
CA THR A 71 -2.22 -4.75 -8.78
C THR A 71 -0.91 -5.44 -9.12
N SER A 72 0.18 -4.94 -8.54
CA SER A 72 1.44 -5.67 -8.44
C SER A 72 1.62 -6.10 -6.98
N VAL A 73 1.76 -7.40 -6.75
CA VAL A 73 1.90 -8.02 -5.42
C VAL A 73 3.35 -8.44 -5.24
N PHE A 74 4.04 -7.76 -4.33
CA PHE A 74 5.42 -8.02 -3.96
C PHE A 74 5.43 -8.91 -2.72
N VAL A 75 5.87 -10.16 -2.88
CA VAL A 75 5.86 -11.18 -1.83
C VAL A 75 7.27 -11.40 -1.31
N PRO A 76 7.59 -11.01 -0.07
CA PRO A 76 8.87 -11.34 0.52
C PRO A 76 8.91 -12.84 0.82
N LEU A 77 9.99 -13.49 0.42
CA LEU A 77 10.24 -14.89 0.76
C LEU A 77 11.09 -14.94 2.02
N LEU A 78 10.81 -15.91 2.90
CA LEU A 78 11.63 -16.12 4.08
C LEU A 78 13.09 -16.28 3.66
N PRO A 79 14.04 -15.53 4.26
CA PRO A 79 15.45 -15.77 4.01
C PRO A 79 15.76 -17.23 4.35
N ALA A 80 16.50 -17.92 3.49
CA ALA A 80 16.94 -19.28 3.79
C ALA A 80 17.66 -19.24 5.15
N ALA A 81 17.15 -19.98 6.15
CA ALA A 81 17.79 -20.02 7.46
C ALA A 81 19.27 -20.39 7.26
N ALA A 82 20.20 -19.73 7.95
CA ALA A 82 21.63 -19.99 7.81
C ALA A 82 21.90 -21.51 7.93
N GLY A 83 22.37 -22.12 6.84
CA GLY A 83 22.58 -23.57 6.74
C GLY A 83 21.44 -24.40 6.14
N SER A 84 20.37 -23.77 5.64
CA SER A 84 19.36 -24.46 4.83
C SER A 84 19.96 -24.83 3.49
N ALA A 85 19.79 -26.09 3.07
CA ALA A 85 20.16 -26.55 1.74
C ALA A 85 19.65 -25.56 0.69
N LYS A 86 20.52 -25.11 -0.23
CA LYS A 86 20.07 -24.26 -1.33
C LYS A 86 19.12 -25.11 -2.18
N HIS A 87 18.34 -24.46 -3.05
CA HIS A 87 17.52 -25.23 -3.98
C HIS A 87 18.42 -26.23 -4.75
N PRO A 88 17.98 -27.46 -5.08
CA PRO A 88 18.81 -28.44 -5.79
C PRO A 88 19.44 -27.89 -7.08
N SER A 89 18.74 -27.00 -7.78
CA SER A 89 19.25 -26.30 -8.98
C SER A 89 20.24 -25.15 -8.69
N CYS A 90 20.49 -24.83 -7.42
CA CYS A 90 21.40 -23.81 -6.89
C CYS A 90 22.43 -24.42 -5.91
N ASP A 91 22.44 -25.74 -5.74
CA ASP A 91 23.35 -26.51 -4.87
C ASP A 91 24.52 -27.06 -5.72
N ASP A 92 25.36 -26.16 -6.25
CA ASP A 92 26.60 -26.57 -6.91
C ASP A 92 27.68 -26.85 -5.88
N ARG A 93 27.85 -28.12 -5.51
CA ARG A 93 29.13 -28.59 -4.97
C ARG A 93 29.71 -29.83 -5.63
N ASN A 94 29.06 -30.47 -6.62
CA ASN A 94 29.71 -31.62 -7.26
C ASN A 94 29.24 -32.11 -8.64
N ASP A 95 28.50 -31.32 -9.44
CA ASP A 95 28.01 -31.85 -10.71
C ASP A 95 28.94 -31.53 -11.90
N THR A 96 29.68 -32.55 -12.34
CA THR A 96 30.42 -32.57 -13.62
C THR A 96 29.55 -33.11 -14.77
N SER A 97 28.25 -33.33 -14.55
CA SER A 97 27.34 -33.79 -15.60
C SER A 97 26.68 -32.62 -16.34
N THR A 98 26.72 -32.73 -17.66
CA THR A 98 26.43 -31.68 -18.65
C THR A 98 24.93 -31.43 -18.88
N ASN A 99 24.07 -31.47 -17.86
CA ASN A 99 22.65 -31.20 -18.04
C ASN A 99 22.00 -30.42 -16.87
N GLY A 100 22.01 -29.09 -16.95
CA GLY A 100 20.84 -28.27 -16.57
C GLY A 100 20.83 -27.47 -15.26
N SER A 101 21.94 -27.32 -14.53
CA SER A 101 22.00 -26.43 -13.35
C SER A 101 22.02 -24.96 -13.75
N ALA A 102 21.24 -24.11 -13.07
CA ALA A 102 21.28 -22.66 -13.28
C ALA A 102 22.56 -22.11 -12.62
N PRO A 103 23.40 -21.34 -13.34
CA PRO A 103 24.63 -20.80 -12.78
C PRO A 103 24.40 -20.01 -11.48
N TRP A 104 25.33 -20.09 -10.53
CA TRP A 104 25.20 -19.51 -9.18
C TRP A 104 24.87 -18.00 -9.14
N TRP A 105 25.21 -17.22 -10.18
CA TRP A 105 24.82 -15.81 -10.29
C TRP A 105 23.34 -15.59 -10.63
N GLN A 106 22.61 -16.64 -11.01
CA GLN A 106 21.14 -16.64 -11.17
C GLN A 106 20.40 -16.91 -9.86
N CYS A 107 21.11 -17.14 -8.75
CA CYS A 107 20.51 -17.45 -7.45
C CYS A 107 20.62 -16.25 -6.51
N GLY A 108 19.48 -15.61 -6.19
CA GLY A 108 19.40 -14.49 -5.26
C GLY A 108 18.92 -14.95 -3.89
N GLY A 109 19.80 -15.02 -2.90
CA GLY A 109 19.46 -15.14 -1.46
C GLY A 109 18.50 -16.26 -1.03
N GLY A 110 18.18 -17.24 -1.87
CA GLY A 110 17.18 -18.28 -1.58
C GLY A 110 16.17 -18.60 -2.69
N CYS A 111 16.21 -17.93 -3.85
CA CYS A 111 15.34 -18.23 -5.00
C CYS A 111 16.10 -18.13 -6.34
N ARG A 112 15.53 -18.71 -7.41
CA ARG A 112 15.98 -18.44 -8.78
C ARG A 112 15.49 -17.07 -9.22
N LEU A 113 16.39 -16.25 -9.74
CA LEU A 113 16.07 -14.92 -10.25
C LEU A 113 15.61 -14.99 -11.70
N GLN A 114 14.59 -14.20 -12.03
CA GLN A 114 14.19 -13.85 -13.39
C GLN A 114 14.38 -12.35 -13.59
N THR A 115 14.77 -11.97 -14.81
CA THR A 115 14.91 -10.56 -15.22
C THR A 115 13.67 -10.16 -16.01
N LEU A 116 13.05 -9.05 -15.62
CA LEU A 116 11.85 -8.50 -16.26
C LEU A 116 12.09 -7.03 -16.63
N PRO A 117 11.47 -6.52 -17.70
CA PRO A 117 11.38 -5.08 -17.91
C PRO A 117 10.82 -4.40 -16.66
N TYR A 118 11.39 -3.25 -16.29
CA TYR A 118 10.97 -2.54 -15.09
C TYR A 118 9.50 -2.08 -15.14
N MET A 119 9.07 -1.69 -16.34
CA MET A 119 7.71 -1.26 -16.64
C MET A 119 7.31 -1.71 -18.05
N THR A 120 6.01 -1.64 -18.38
CA THR A 120 5.55 -2.00 -19.72
C THR A 120 6.07 -1.01 -20.75
N ARG A 121 6.10 -1.40 -22.03
CA ARG A 121 6.60 -0.55 -23.12
C ARG A 121 5.85 0.77 -23.20
N ALA A 122 4.52 0.76 -23.05
CA ALA A 122 3.72 1.99 -23.12
C ALA A 122 4.01 2.92 -21.93
N VAL A 123 4.11 2.38 -20.72
CA VAL A 123 4.47 3.17 -19.53
C VAL A 123 5.89 3.73 -19.65
N ALA A 124 6.86 2.93 -20.12
CA ALA A 124 8.22 3.39 -20.39
C ALA A 124 8.28 4.53 -21.42
N ALA A 125 7.54 4.40 -22.52
CA ALA A 125 7.47 5.44 -23.54
C ALA A 125 6.84 6.74 -22.99
N SER A 126 5.76 6.63 -22.21
CA SER A 126 5.09 7.78 -21.59
C SER A 126 6.03 8.52 -20.63
N TYR A 127 6.74 7.81 -19.76
CA TYR A 127 7.72 8.45 -18.86
C TYR A 127 8.96 8.93 -19.60
N GLY A 128 9.36 8.25 -20.68
CA GLY A 128 10.40 8.69 -21.60
C GLY A 128 10.13 10.05 -22.21
N ALA A 129 8.93 10.24 -22.76
CA ALA A 129 8.47 11.51 -23.31
C ALA A 129 8.46 12.63 -22.25
N GLN A 130 8.04 12.31 -21.01
CA GLN A 130 8.13 13.26 -19.89
C GLN A 130 9.58 13.58 -19.53
N ALA A 131 10.47 12.58 -19.50
CA ALA A 131 11.89 12.78 -19.22
C ALA A 131 12.56 13.70 -20.25
N ALA A 132 12.17 13.59 -21.51
CA ALA A 132 12.68 14.42 -22.61
C ALA A 132 12.39 15.91 -22.38
N GLN A 133 11.28 16.28 -21.74
CA GLN A 133 10.97 17.67 -21.35
C GLN A 133 12.02 18.23 -20.38
N TYR A 134 12.64 17.36 -19.58
CA TYR A 134 13.74 17.67 -18.67
C TYR A 134 15.12 17.35 -19.26
N ARG A 135 15.25 17.26 -20.59
CA ARG A 135 16.51 16.98 -21.30
C ARG A 135 17.16 15.63 -20.93
N LEU A 136 16.40 14.72 -20.34
CA LEU A 136 16.81 13.34 -20.15
C LEU A 136 16.51 12.52 -21.42
N PRO A 137 17.19 11.38 -21.66
CA PRO A 137 16.96 10.56 -22.84
C PRO A 137 15.51 10.06 -22.91
N GLU A 138 14.87 10.14 -24.07
CA GLU A 138 13.49 9.68 -24.27
C GLU A 138 13.35 8.16 -24.06
N ASP A 139 14.40 7.39 -24.34
CA ASP A 139 14.40 5.95 -24.12
C ASP A 139 14.85 5.56 -22.71
N LEU A 140 15.13 6.51 -21.81
CA LEU A 140 15.67 6.28 -20.46
C LEU A 140 14.92 5.17 -19.71
N TYR A 141 13.59 5.28 -19.63
CA TYR A 141 12.77 4.34 -18.85
C TYR A 141 12.62 2.97 -19.51
N SER A 142 12.81 2.88 -20.84
CA SER A 142 12.71 1.61 -21.58
C SER A 142 13.92 0.70 -21.39
N ARG A 143 15.03 1.25 -20.90
CA ARG A 143 16.28 0.51 -20.66
C ARG A 143 16.27 -0.25 -19.35
N PHE A 144 15.42 0.11 -18.40
CA PHE A 144 15.48 -0.47 -17.06
C PHE A 144 14.89 -1.88 -17.01
N GLU A 145 15.62 -2.75 -16.35
CA GLU A 145 15.19 -4.10 -16.00
C GLU A 145 15.26 -4.27 -14.48
N MET A 146 14.50 -5.22 -13.95
CA MET A 146 14.60 -5.63 -12.55
C MET A 146 14.65 -7.14 -12.43
N GLN A 147 15.38 -7.62 -11.43
CA GLN A 147 15.43 -9.05 -11.11
C GLN A 147 14.48 -9.38 -9.97
N THR A 148 13.59 -10.36 -10.11
CA THR A 148 12.69 -10.83 -9.05
C THR A 148 12.85 -12.34 -8.85
N CYS A 149 12.39 -12.88 -7.72
CA CYS A 149 12.24 -14.32 -7.61
C CYS A 149 11.19 -14.82 -8.59
N ASP A 150 11.54 -15.84 -9.37
CA ASP A 150 10.63 -16.50 -10.29
C ASP A 150 9.59 -17.33 -9.51
N PRO A 151 8.29 -17.02 -9.58
CA PRO A 151 7.24 -17.77 -8.91
C PRO A 151 7.19 -19.27 -9.24
N ALA A 152 7.71 -19.68 -10.41
CA ALA A 152 7.77 -21.08 -10.82
C ALA A 152 8.83 -21.89 -10.06
N TYR A 153 9.80 -21.22 -9.43
CA TYR A 153 10.95 -21.85 -8.76
C TYR A 153 11.07 -21.43 -7.29
N ILE A 154 9.94 -21.16 -6.64
CA ILE A 154 9.88 -20.87 -5.20
C ILE A 154 9.70 -22.18 -4.43
N PRO A 155 10.62 -22.53 -3.51
CA PRO A 155 10.44 -23.69 -2.67
C PRO A 155 9.19 -23.51 -1.80
N SER A 156 8.38 -24.57 -1.71
CA SER A 156 7.32 -24.62 -0.69
C SER A 156 7.96 -24.43 0.69
N PRO A 157 7.37 -23.63 1.60
CA PRO A 157 7.90 -23.48 2.94
C PRO A 157 7.99 -24.86 3.58
N ARG A 158 9.21 -25.33 3.90
CA ARG A 158 9.37 -26.60 4.60
C ARG A 158 8.70 -26.45 5.97
N PRO A 159 7.82 -27.36 6.40
CA PRO A 159 7.40 -27.38 7.78
C PRO A 159 8.65 -27.50 8.67
N PRO A 160 8.71 -26.81 9.82
CA PRO A 160 9.85 -26.95 10.72
C PRO A 160 10.03 -28.44 11.04
N PRO A 161 11.27 -28.98 11.03
CA PRO A 161 11.48 -30.39 11.28
C PRO A 161 10.89 -30.74 12.66
N ALA A 162 9.90 -31.63 12.67
CA ALA A 162 9.39 -32.21 13.89
C ALA A 162 10.52 -33.04 14.50
N ARG A 163 11.23 -32.51 15.50
CA ARG A 163 12.05 -33.36 16.38
C ARG A 163 11.10 -34.10 17.30
N CYS A 164 10.57 -35.22 16.81
CA CYS A 164 9.95 -36.22 17.65
C CYS A 164 11.06 -36.87 18.48
N SER A 165 11.06 -36.64 19.80
CA SER A 165 11.69 -37.61 20.71
C SER A 165 10.90 -38.91 20.61
N THR A 166 11.53 -40.04 20.91
CA THR A 166 11.06 -41.44 20.75
C THR A 166 9.76 -41.82 21.48
N ASN A 167 8.98 -40.84 21.96
CA ASN A 167 7.72 -41.02 22.64
C ASN A 167 6.61 -40.20 21.93
N PRO A 168 5.65 -40.86 21.24
CA PRO A 168 4.66 -40.22 20.35
C PRO A 168 3.63 -39.31 21.07
N SER A 169 3.70 -39.18 22.39
CA SER A 169 2.83 -38.32 23.21
C SER A 169 3.42 -36.94 23.57
N ARG A 170 4.66 -36.62 23.13
CA ARG A 170 5.33 -35.32 23.39
C ARG A 170 5.86 -34.65 22.12
N CYS A 171 5.00 -34.45 21.12
CA CYS A 171 5.29 -33.49 20.05
C CYS A 171 5.06 -32.06 20.56
N ARG A 172 6.11 -31.37 21.00
CA ARG A 172 6.07 -29.90 21.17
C ARG A 172 6.52 -29.25 19.87
N THR A 173 5.65 -28.45 19.26
CA THR A 173 6.06 -27.45 18.29
C THR A 173 7.00 -26.46 19.00
N ARG A 174 8.31 -26.57 18.79
CA ARG A 174 9.20 -25.44 19.08
C ARG A 174 8.88 -24.38 18.04
N GLN A 175 8.26 -23.27 18.47
CA GLN A 175 8.43 -22.02 17.74
C GLN A 175 9.94 -21.78 17.59
N PRO A 176 10.42 -21.37 16.40
CA PRO A 176 11.83 -21.05 16.24
C PRO A 176 12.18 -19.96 17.25
N ARG A 177 13.06 -20.27 18.21
CA ARG A 177 13.80 -19.24 18.92
C ARG A 177 14.60 -18.52 17.84
N GLN A 178 14.26 -17.26 17.58
CA GLN A 178 15.15 -16.35 16.87
C GLN A 178 16.50 -16.40 17.60
N THR A 179 17.47 -17.04 16.98
CA THR A 179 18.85 -16.93 17.42
C THR A 179 19.28 -15.54 17.00
N ASN A 180 19.51 -14.68 17.99
CA ASN A 180 20.21 -13.41 17.83
C ASN A 180 21.62 -13.72 17.32
N ASN A 181 21.76 -13.87 16.01
CA ASN A 181 23.06 -13.85 15.37
C ASN A 181 23.43 -12.38 15.22
N THR A 182 24.23 -11.94 16.18
CA THR A 182 25.07 -10.75 16.14
C THR A 182 25.86 -10.71 14.84
N ALA A 183 25.46 -9.83 13.94
CA ALA A 183 26.29 -9.34 12.86
C ALA A 183 26.50 -7.84 13.11
N SER A 184 27.74 -7.52 13.50
CA SER A 184 28.45 -6.25 13.48
C SER A 184 27.72 -4.98 13.95
N ASP A 185 28.29 -4.40 15.01
CA ASP A 185 27.96 -3.13 15.63
C ASP A 185 27.71 -1.98 14.63
N ASP A 186 26.44 -1.58 14.48
CA ASP A 186 25.98 -0.17 14.40
C ASP A 186 24.44 -0.05 14.56
N THR A 187 23.85 -0.82 15.48
CA THR A 187 22.40 -1.11 15.52
C THR A 187 21.59 -0.25 16.50
N SER A 188 21.88 1.04 16.67
CA SER A 188 21.05 1.91 17.54
C SER A 188 19.73 2.36 16.89
N CYS A 189 19.49 2.00 15.62
CA CYS A 189 18.36 2.50 14.84
C CYS A 189 17.32 1.45 14.47
N ASN A 190 17.56 0.20 14.88
CA ASN A 190 16.59 -0.88 14.80
C ASN A 190 16.08 -1.15 16.22
N THR A 191 15.21 -0.29 16.74
CA THR A 191 14.83 -0.35 18.16
C THR A 191 13.65 -1.30 18.36
N THR A 192 13.95 -2.53 18.76
CA THR A 192 13.11 -3.18 19.78
C THR A 192 13.40 -2.45 21.10
N TYR A 193 12.48 -1.57 21.52
CA TYR A 193 12.59 -0.92 22.83
C TYR A 193 12.28 -1.95 23.91
N HIS A 194 13.31 -2.48 24.58
CA HIS A 194 13.15 -3.20 25.84
C HIS A 194 13.03 -2.18 26.97
N GLY A 195 11.80 -1.77 27.28
CA GLY A 195 11.51 -1.09 28.55
C GLY A 195 11.52 -2.12 29.67
N ASN A 196 12.40 -1.93 30.65
CA ASN A 196 12.35 -2.66 31.91
C ASN A 196 11.00 -2.42 32.61
N ASP A 197 10.36 -3.50 33.03
CA ASP A 197 9.16 -3.48 33.89
C ASP A 197 9.53 -2.90 35.26
N GLY A 198 9.36 -1.59 35.40
CA GLY A 198 9.27 -0.90 36.68
C GLY A 198 7.85 -1.03 37.21
N ASN A 199 7.68 -1.93 38.16
CA ASN A 199 6.49 -2.19 38.94
C ASN A 199 6.02 -0.93 39.69
N ASP A 200 4.97 -0.25 39.21
CA ASP A 200 4.20 0.77 39.96
C ASP A 200 2.70 0.64 39.65
N ASP A 201 2.09 -0.45 40.13
CA ASP A 201 0.65 -0.52 40.36
C ASP A 201 0.32 0.22 41.67
N ALA A 202 -0.20 1.44 41.62
CA ALA A 202 -1.03 1.98 42.70
C ALA A 202 -1.85 3.21 42.28
N ASN A 203 -3.18 3.02 42.33
CA ASN A 203 -4.21 4.04 42.57
C ASN A 203 -4.35 5.21 41.60
N ASP A 204 -5.27 5.06 40.64
CA ASP A 204 -6.23 6.15 40.37
C ASP A 204 -7.65 5.58 40.24
N LYS A 205 -8.37 5.62 41.36
CA LYS A 205 -9.83 5.48 41.39
C LYS A 205 -10.42 6.88 41.44
N THR A 206 -10.78 7.44 40.28
CA THR A 206 -11.65 8.62 40.23
C THR A 206 -12.69 8.51 39.10
N GLY A 207 -13.95 8.73 39.47
CA GLY A 207 -14.99 9.33 38.62
C GLY A 207 -15.59 8.49 37.50
N SER A 208 -16.64 7.70 37.81
CA SER A 208 -17.55 7.17 36.79
C SER A 208 -18.49 8.28 36.28
N GLY A 209 -18.03 9.08 35.31
CA GLY A 209 -18.87 9.95 34.48
C GLY A 209 -19.21 9.26 33.16
N GLY A 210 -20.49 9.23 32.77
CA GLY A 210 -21.04 8.52 31.61
C GLY A 210 -20.68 9.12 30.24
N GLY A 211 -19.39 9.34 29.96
CA GLY A 211 -18.88 9.65 28.63
C GLY A 211 -18.48 8.38 27.88
N GLY A 212 -18.93 8.20 26.64
CA GLY A 212 -18.61 7.03 25.81
C GLY A 212 -17.10 6.82 25.68
N ARG A 213 -16.57 5.81 26.37
CA ARG A 213 -15.13 5.46 26.33
C ARG A 213 -14.77 4.90 24.95
N CYS A 214 -13.94 5.64 24.22
CA CYS A 214 -13.25 5.13 23.04
C CYS A 214 -12.36 3.97 23.44
N ARG A 215 -12.45 2.84 22.73
CA ARG A 215 -11.43 1.81 22.88
C ARG A 215 -10.20 2.23 22.07
N PRO A 216 -8.98 2.04 22.62
CA PRO A 216 -7.78 2.03 21.78
C PRO A 216 -8.02 1.11 20.59
N ALA A 217 -7.40 1.40 19.44
CA ALA A 217 -7.38 0.42 18.38
C ALA A 217 -6.90 -0.91 18.98
N ARG A 218 -7.67 -2.00 18.83
CA ARG A 218 -7.21 -3.30 19.33
C ARG A 218 -5.86 -3.57 18.67
N GLY A 219 -4.81 -3.72 19.49
CA GLY A 219 -3.48 -4.11 19.04
C GLY A 219 -3.61 -5.37 18.20
N GLY A 220 -3.15 -5.29 16.97
CA GLY A 220 -3.33 -6.35 15.98
C GLY A 220 -2.38 -6.09 14.84
N LYS A 221 -1.60 -7.12 14.49
CA LYS A 221 -0.48 -7.03 13.56
C LYS A 221 -0.91 -6.50 12.19
N THR A 222 -0.05 -5.69 11.59
CA THR A 222 -0.21 -5.31 10.19
C THR A 222 0.08 -6.54 9.34
N GLN A 223 -0.76 -6.79 8.34
CA GLN A 223 -0.69 -8.02 7.54
C GLN A 223 -0.20 -7.76 6.13
N LEU A 224 -0.38 -6.54 5.61
CA LEU A 224 0.14 -6.10 4.32
C LEU A 224 0.31 -4.59 4.29
N ILE A 225 1.07 -4.11 3.31
CA ILE A 225 1.21 -2.69 2.98
C ILE A 225 0.53 -2.46 1.62
N VAL A 226 -0.33 -1.46 1.52
CA VAL A 226 -0.83 -0.98 0.23
C VAL A 226 -0.08 0.30 -0.12
N LEU A 227 0.51 0.36 -1.30
CA LEU A 227 1.21 1.53 -1.83
C LEU A 227 0.43 2.12 -3.01
N THR A 228 -0.12 3.32 -2.86
CA THR A 228 -0.92 3.99 -3.89
C THR A 228 -0.16 5.15 -4.56
N PRO A 229 -0.11 5.22 -5.91
CA PRO A 229 0.66 6.22 -6.67
C PRO A 229 0.23 7.67 -6.48
N GLY A 230 0.98 8.60 -7.08
CA GLY A 230 0.55 9.99 -7.29
C GLY A 230 -0.55 10.14 -8.34
N LEU A 231 -1.02 11.38 -8.53
CA LEU A 231 -1.95 11.70 -9.61
C LEU A 231 -1.29 11.36 -10.95
N SER A 232 -2.02 10.69 -11.83
CA SER A 232 -1.57 10.32 -13.18
C SER A 232 -0.38 9.35 -13.28
N GLU A 233 0.17 8.89 -12.15
CA GLU A 233 1.29 7.97 -12.15
C GLU A 233 0.84 6.50 -12.10
N SER A 234 1.61 5.65 -12.79
CA SER A 234 1.42 4.20 -12.75
C SER A 234 2.03 3.60 -11.48
N ARG A 235 1.40 2.53 -10.99
CA ARG A 235 1.88 1.62 -9.94
C ARG A 235 3.29 1.09 -10.20
N LEU A 236 3.75 1.08 -11.45
CA LEU A 236 5.05 0.56 -11.86
C LEU A 236 6.20 1.48 -11.45
N LEU A 237 5.94 2.79 -11.24
CA LEU A 237 6.92 3.77 -10.77
C LEU A 237 7.18 3.70 -9.25
N TYR A 238 6.67 2.65 -8.61
CA TYR A 238 6.76 2.37 -7.17
C TYR A 238 7.26 0.96 -6.87
N SER A 239 7.69 0.22 -7.90
CA SER A 239 8.13 -1.16 -7.81
C SER A 239 9.38 -1.33 -6.96
N ALA A 240 10.35 -0.42 -7.03
CA ALA A 240 11.56 -0.52 -6.22
C ALA A 240 11.25 -0.22 -4.75
N LEU A 241 10.53 0.86 -4.47
CA LEU A 241 10.07 1.17 -3.11
C LEU A 241 9.25 0.00 -2.53
N ALA A 242 8.31 -0.55 -3.29
CA ALA A 242 7.51 -1.69 -2.84
C ALA A 242 8.35 -2.93 -2.52
N ARG A 243 9.36 -3.23 -3.34
CA ARG A 243 10.31 -4.33 -3.08
C ARG A 243 11.16 -4.07 -1.85
N SER A 244 11.64 -2.85 -1.67
CA SER A 244 12.45 -2.47 -0.51
C SER A 244 11.64 -2.58 0.78
N LEU A 245 10.38 -2.12 0.78
CA LEU A 245 9.46 -2.30 1.90
C LEU A 245 9.12 -3.77 2.15
N ALA A 246 8.81 -4.55 1.11
CA ALA A 246 8.54 -5.98 1.27
C ALA A 246 9.73 -6.71 1.87
N SER A 247 10.92 -6.45 1.34
CA SER A 247 12.16 -7.11 1.72
C SER A 247 12.55 -6.83 3.18
N THR A 248 12.42 -5.56 3.61
CA THR A 248 12.81 -5.07 4.94
C THR A 248 11.78 -5.38 6.02
N THR A 249 10.49 -5.24 5.72
CA THR A 249 9.41 -5.47 6.70
C THR A 249 9.01 -6.94 6.80
N GLY A 250 9.26 -7.74 5.76
CA GLY A 250 8.73 -9.10 5.65
C GLY A 250 7.22 -9.15 5.41
N LEU A 251 6.56 -8.02 5.17
CA LEU A 251 5.14 -7.95 4.81
C LEU A 251 4.96 -7.92 3.29
N PRO A 252 3.90 -8.53 2.74
CA PRO A 252 3.54 -8.32 1.36
C PRO A 252 3.20 -6.85 1.10
N VAL A 253 3.66 -6.34 -0.03
CA VAL A 253 3.36 -4.98 -0.49
C VAL A 253 2.55 -5.06 -1.78
N VAL A 254 1.45 -4.31 -1.86
CA VAL A 254 0.58 -4.28 -3.04
C VAL A 254 0.55 -2.86 -3.61
N THR A 255 1.02 -2.67 -4.83
CA THR A 255 0.81 -1.42 -5.57
C THR A 255 -0.44 -1.51 -6.44
N VAL A 256 -1.15 -0.40 -6.63
CA VAL A 256 -2.45 -0.36 -7.31
C VAL A 256 -2.44 0.68 -8.42
N ASP A 257 -2.80 0.28 -9.64
CA ASP A 257 -3.20 1.21 -10.69
C ASP A 257 -4.70 1.48 -10.58
N HIS A 258 -5.04 2.77 -10.59
CA HIS A 258 -6.41 3.26 -10.63
C HIS A 258 -6.75 3.61 -12.09
N PRO A 259 -7.57 2.80 -12.79
CA PRO A 259 -7.87 3.07 -14.20
C PRO A 259 -8.54 4.42 -14.42
N PHE A 260 -8.29 4.98 -15.61
CA PHE A 260 -8.54 6.37 -16.02
C PHE A 260 -7.58 7.41 -15.43
N GLU A 261 -6.72 7.04 -14.49
CA GLU A 261 -5.75 7.98 -13.91
C GLU A 261 -4.34 7.71 -14.42
N ALA A 262 -3.86 6.47 -14.25
CA ALA A 262 -2.50 6.08 -14.60
C ALA A 262 -2.20 6.33 -16.07
N GLN A 263 -1.12 7.07 -16.35
CA GLN A 263 -0.67 7.39 -17.71
C GLN A 263 0.35 6.36 -18.22
N PRO A 264 0.28 5.95 -19.50
CA PRO A 264 -0.70 6.35 -20.53
C PRO A 264 -2.03 5.58 -20.46
N GLY A 265 -2.10 4.58 -19.58
CA GLY A 265 -3.26 3.74 -19.38
C GLY A 265 -2.87 2.49 -18.58
N VAL A 266 -3.88 1.72 -18.18
CA VAL A 266 -3.70 0.47 -17.45
C VAL A 266 -3.83 -0.70 -18.43
N GLU A 267 -2.71 -1.36 -18.72
CA GLU A 267 -2.64 -2.55 -19.56
C GLU A 267 -2.88 -3.81 -18.72
N PHE A 268 -4.02 -4.47 -18.93
CA PHE A 268 -4.39 -5.68 -18.21
C PHE A 268 -3.78 -6.95 -18.84
N PRO A 269 -3.59 -8.04 -18.06
CA PRO A 269 -3.02 -9.29 -18.58
C PRO A 269 -3.83 -9.95 -19.71
N ASP A 270 -5.12 -9.62 -19.85
CA ASP A 270 -5.97 -10.09 -20.95
C ASP A 270 -5.78 -9.29 -22.24
N GLY A 271 -4.86 -8.33 -22.26
CA GLY A 271 -4.57 -7.44 -23.38
C GLY A 271 -5.48 -6.22 -23.47
N SER A 272 -6.50 -6.10 -22.63
CA SER A 272 -7.35 -4.91 -22.59
C SER A 272 -6.62 -3.72 -21.97
N VAL A 273 -6.93 -2.51 -22.44
CA VAL A 273 -6.31 -1.27 -21.95
C VAL A 273 -7.40 -0.30 -21.54
N VAL A 274 -7.30 0.22 -20.32
CA VAL A 274 -8.11 1.37 -19.89
C VAL A 274 -7.25 2.62 -20.00
N PRO A 275 -7.57 3.57 -20.91
CA PRO A 275 -6.71 4.73 -21.16
C PRO A 275 -6.67 5.67 -19.96
N GLY A 276 -5.53 6.31 -19.74
CA GLY A 276 -5.37 7.37 -18.76
C GLY A 276 -6.02 8.66 -19.26
N LEU A 277 -6.76 9.36 -18.39
CA LEU A 277 -7.35 10.65 -18.68
C LEU A 277 -6.50 11.76 -18.07
N ASN A 278 -6.49 12.91 -18.75
CA ASN A 278 -5.81 14.08 -18.23
C ASN A 278 -6.72 14.78 -17.21
N VAL A 279 -6.30 14.76 -15.95
CA VAL A 279 -6.99 15.47 -14.87
C VAL A 279 -6.10 16.62 -14.42
N SER A 280 -6.63 17.83 -14.39
CA SER A 280 -5.90 18.98 -13.88
C SER A 280 -5.64 18.82 -12.38
N GLY A 281 -4.41 19.10 -11.95
CA GLY A 281 -4.04 19.15 -10.54
C GLY A 281 -4.66 20.33 -9.78
N ASP A 282 -5.30 21.27 -10.48
CA ASP A 282 -5.94 22.45 -9.89
C ASP A 282 -7.46 22.28 -9.72
N ASP A 283 -8.05 21.19 -10.25
CA ASP A 283 -9.48 20.90 -10.11
C ASP A 283 -9.75 20.16 -8.79
N GLU A 284 -9.93 20.93 -7.71
CA GLU A 284 -10.17 20.40 -6.36
C GLU A 284 -11.33 19.42 -6.27
N GLU A 285 -12.40 19.65 -7.04
CA GLU A 285 -13.56 18.75 -7.01
C GLU A 285 -13.23 17.42 -7.70
N ALA A 286 -12.52 17.46 -8.84
CA ALA A 286 -12.03 16.26 -9.48
C ALA A 286 -11.05 15.51 -8.58
N LEU A 287 -10.11 16.21 -7.94
CA LEU A 287 -9.18 15.62 -6.97
C LEU A 287 -9.94 14.98 -5.79
N SER A 288 -10.96 15.64 -5.25
CA SER A 288 -11.79 15.09 -4.18
C SER A 288 -12.52 13.80 -4.60
N ARG A 289 -13.05 13.76 -5.85
CA ARG A 289 -13.66 12.56 -6.43
C ARG A 289 -12.63 11.45 -6.64
N LEU A 290 -11.45 11.77 -7.16
CA LEU A 290 -10.35 10.81 -7.34
C LEU A 290 -9.92 10.20 -6.01
N VAL A 291 -9.73 11.00 -4.96
CA VAL A 291 -9.39 10.51 -3.63
C VAL A 291 -10.43 9.51 -3.13
N LYS A 292 -11.72 9.80 -3.35
CA LYS A 292 -12.80 8.88 -3.01
C LYS A 292 -12.70 7.57 -3.81
N VAL A 293 -12.54 7.64 -5.13
CA VAL A 293 -12.42 6.46 -6.00
C VAL A 293 -11.23 5.60 -5.59
N ARG A 294 -10.08 6.21 -5.29
CA ARG A 294 -8.87 5.52 -4.82
C ARG A 294 -9.10 4.83 -3.48
N ALA A 295 -9.74 5.50 -2.52
CA ALA A 295 -10.09 4.91 -1.24
C ALA A 295 -11.08 3.73 -1.40
N ASP A 296 -12.06 3.85 -2.31
CA ASP A 296 -12.99 2.78 -2.65
C ASP A 296 -12.27 1.59 -3.34
N ASP A 297 -11.32 1.85 -4.23
CA ASP A 297 -10.50 0.83 -4.91
C ASP A 297 -9.63 0.04 -3.91
N ILE A 298 -8.99 0.72 -2.97
CA ILE A 298 -8.20 0.08 -1.91
C ILE A 298 -9.13 -0.68 -0.94
N SER A 299 -10.27 -0.10 -0.59
CA SER A 299 -11.29 -0.77 0.22
C SER A 299 -11.80 -2.06 -0.45
N PHE A 300 -12.03 -2.02 -1.76
CA PHE A 300 -12.38 -3.18 -2.57
C PHE A 300 -11.29 -4.25 -2.57
N LEU A 301 -10.02 -3.86 -2.79
CA LEU A 301 -8.86 -4.75 -2.69
C LEU A 301 -8.82 -5.51 -1.35
N LEU A 302 -8.95 -4.78 -0.23
CA LEU A 302 -8.92 -5.39 1.11
C LEU A 302 -10.10 -6.35 1.33
N ASN A 303 -11.28 -6.04 0.79
CA ASN A 303 -12.45 -6.92 0.89
C ASN A 303 -12.34 -8.17 0.00
N ASN A 304 -11.49 -8.14 -1.04
CA ASN A 304 -11.36 -9.21 -2.03
C ASN A 304 -10.00 -9.90 -1.95
N ILE A 305 -9.39 -9.93 -0.76
CA ILE A 305 -8.08 -10.57 -0.59
C ILE A 305 -8.10 -12.07 -0.93
N ALA A 306 -9.22 -12.76 -0.69
CA ALA A 306 -9.38 -14.16 -1.09
C ALA A 306 -9.28 -14.33 -2.62
N THR A 307 -9.88 -13.42 -3.39
CA THR A 307 -9.78 -13.39 -4.85
C THR A 307 -8.36 -13.09 -5.29
N LEU A 308 -7.69 -12.11 -4.66
CA LEU A 308 -6.28 -11.82 -4.93
C LEU A 308 -5.41 -13.06 -4.71
N LEU A 309 -5.56 -13.71 -3.55
CA LEU A 309 -4.84 -14.92 -3.21
C LEU A 309 -5.12 -16.06 -4.20
N ALA A 310 -6.35 -16.21 -4.67
CA ALA A 310 -6.72 -17.24 -5.64
C ALA A 310 -5.97 -17.08 -6.99
N HIS A 311 -5.65 -15.85 -7.39
CA HIS A 311 -4.91 -15.54 -8.62
C HIS A 311 -3.39 -15.65 -8.47
N LEU A 312 -2.87 -15.79 -7.24
CA LEU A 312 -1.44 -15.98 -7.04
C LEU A 312 -1.01 -17.43 -7.36
N PRO A 313 0.18 -17.62 -7.97
CA PRO A 313 0.82 -18.92 -8.08
C PRO A 313 0.87 -19.64 -6.73
N SER A 314 0.59 -20.96 -6.72
CA SER A 314 0.49 -21.72 -5.47
C SER A 314 1.70 -21.58 -4.54
N PRO A 315 2.96 -21.59 -5.02
CA PRO A 315 4.12 -21.37 -4.16
C PRO A 315 4.05 -20.05 -3.39
N LEU A 316 3.62 -18.96 -4.05
CA LEU A 316 3.49 -17.64 -3.42
C LEU A 316 2.41 -17.59 -2.36
N ARG A 317 1.28 -18.26 -2.59
CA ARG A 317 0.17 -18.29 -1.62
C ARG A 317 0.61 -18.81 -0.26
N HIS A 318 1.52 -19.78 -0.23
CA HIS A 318 2.01 -20.39 1.02
C HIS A 318 2.99 -19.51 1.79
N HIS A 319 3.58 -18.49 1.17
CA HIS A 319 4.43 -17.50 1.85
C HIS A 319 3.61 -16.33 2.43
N LEU A 320 2.31 -16.27 2.14
CA LEU A 320 1.42 -15.21 2.62
C LEU A 320 0.56 -15.69 3.79
N HIS A 321 0.69 -15.01 4.93
CA HIS A 321 -0.16 -15.23 6.11
C HIS A 321 -1.32 -14.23 6.14
N LEU A 322 -2.11 -14.19 5.06
CA LEU A 322 -3.26 -13.30 4.93
C LEU A 322 -4.57 -14.00 5.31
N PRO A 323 -5.53 -13.29 5.94
CA PRO A 323 -6.80 -13.88 6.34
C PRO A 323 -7.67 -14.19 5.12
N LEU A 324 -8.23 -15.41 5.07
CA LEU A 324 -9.11 -15.85 3.98
C LEU A 324 -10.58 -15.47 4.19
N HIS A 325 -10.99 -15.22 5.43
CA HIS A 325 -12.40 -15.03 5.82
C HIS A 325 -12.70 -13.67 6.44
N SER A 326 -11.72 -12.78 6.52
CA SER A 326 -11.87 -11.41 7.01
C SER A 326 -10.95 -10.48 6.23
N PRO A 327 -11.31 -9.20 6.03
CA PRO A 327 -10.40 -8.25 5.41
C PRO A 327 -9.09 -8.12 6.21
N PRO A 328 -7.94 -7.97 5.54
CA PRO A 328 -6.66 -7.81 6.21
C PRO A 328 -6.52 -6.42 6.82
N ARG A 329 -5.70 -6.34 7.88
CA ARG A 329 -5.24 -5.08 8.48
C ARG A 329 -4.03 -4.57 7.69
N ALA A 330 -4.12 -3.36 7.16
CA ALA A 330 -3.14 -2.81 6.24
C ALA A 330 -2.61 -1.44 6.67
N LEU A 331 -1.30 -1.25 6.50
CA LEU A 331 -0.68 0.07 6.45
C LEU A 331 -0.88 0.62 5.03
N ILE A 332 -1.41 1.84 4.91
CA ILE A 332 -1.61 2.48 3.61
C ILE A 332 -0.55 3.57 3.42
N VAL A 333 0.33 3.39 2.44
CA VAL A 333 1.33 4.38 2.05
C VAL A 333 0.89 4.98 0.73
N GLY A 334 0.91 6.30 0.60
CA GLY A 334 0.50 6.96 -0.62
C GLY A 334 1.39 8.15 -0.95
N HIS A 335 1.77 8.29 -2.21
CA HIS A 335 2.52 9.45 -2.71
C HIS A 335 1.57 10.46 -3.34
N SER A 336 1.85 11.76 -3.14
CA SER A 336 1.08 12.83 -3.77
C SER A 336 -0.43 12.66 -3.50
N LEU A 337 -1.29 12.64 -4.52
CA LEU A 337 -2.73 12.37 -4.36
C LEU A 337 -3.05 11.01 -3.69
N GLY A 338 -2.19 10.00 -3.85
CA GLY A 338 -2.31 8.73 -3.14
C GLY A 338 -2.23 8.89 -1.62
N GLY A 339 -1.46 9.85 -1.11
CA GLY A 339 -1.37 10.15 0.31
C GLY A 339 -2.67 10.71 0.89
N SER A 340 -3.41 11.50 0.12
CA SER A 340 -4.79 11.89 0.45
C SER A 340 -5.71 10.68 0.56
N ALA A 341 -5.64 9.74 -0.39
CA ALA A 341 -6.44 8.51 -0.36
C ALA A 341 -6.08 7.64 0.85
N ALA A 342 -4.80 7.55 1.21
CA ALA A 342 -4.34 6.85 2.40
C ALA A 342 -4.94 7.46 3.69
N ALA A 343 -4.86 8.78 3.84
CA ALA A 343 -5.45 9.48 4.97
C ALA A 343 -6.99 9.34 5.01
N ALA A 344 -7.66 9.48 3.87
CA ALA A 344 -9.11 9.36 3.76
C ALA A 344 -9.60 7.96 4.15
N LEU A 345 -8.87 6.92 3.75
CA LEU A 345 -9.19 5.54 4.11
C LEU A 345 -8.93 5.25 5.59
N LEU A 346 -7.83 5.74 6.17
CA LEU A 346 -7.56 5.61 7.61
C LEU A 346 -8.67 6.24 8.46
N LEU A 347 -9.15 7.42 8.08
CA LEU A 347 -10.21 8.12 8.82
C LEU A 347 -11.58 7.47 8.66
N SER A 348 -11.89 6.94 7.47
CA SER A 348 -13.20 6.33 7.18
C SER A 348 -13.30 4.87 7.58
N ASP A 349 -12.20 4.12 7.58
CA ASP A 349 -12.14 2.71 7.98
C ASP A 349 -10.88 2.36 8.80
N PRO A 350 -10.78 2.87 10.04
CA PRO A 350 -9.65 2.61 10.94
C PRO A 350 -9.58 1.15 11.44
N SER A 351 -10.57 0.33 11.11
CA SER A 351 -10.58 -1.09 11.50
C SER A 351 -9.69 -1.93 10.59
N ARG A 352 -9.60 -1.55 9.30
CA ARG A 352 -8.78 -2.19 8.26
C ARG A 352 -7.53 -1.39 7.92
N ALA A 353 -7.66 -0.08 7.69
CA ALA A 353 -6.51 0.80 7.53
C ALA A 353 -5.99 1.18 8.91
N VAL A 354 -4.94 0.50 9.37
CA VAL A 354 -4.47 0.60 10.76
C VAL A 354 -3.49 1.74 11.00
N ALA A 355 -2.89 2.25 9.93
CA ALA A 355 -2.05 3.43 9.89
C ALA A 355 -1.97 3.94 8.45
N ALA A 356 -1.52 5.18 8.28
CA ALA A 356 -1.29 5.74 6.96
C ALA A 356 -0.03 6.62 6.92
N ILE A 357 0.63 6.64 5.77
CA ILE A 357 1.75 7.55 5.46
C ILE A 357 1.41 8.30 4.18
N ASN A 358 1.35 9.61 4.29
CA ASN A 358 1.25 10.53 3.16
C ASN A 358 2.65 11.02 2.79
N LEU A 359 3.19 10.51 1.68
CA LEU A 359 4.47 10.91 1.12
C LEU A 359 4.26 12.15 0.25
N ASP A 360 4.57 13.31 0.82
CA ASP A 360 4.66 14.60 0.13
C ASP A 360 3.42 14.99 -0.66
N GLY A 361 2.26 14.51 -0.20
CA GLY A 361 1.00 14.70 -0.89
C GLY A 361 0.17 15.80 -0.30
N ARG A 362 -0.41 16.59 -1.20
CA ARG A 362 -1.54 17.44 -0.88
C ARG A 362 -2.61 16.65 -0.15
N VAL A 363 -3.27 17.27 0.82
CA VAL A 363 -4.37 16.66 1.58
C VAL A 363 -5.71 17.23 1.09
N VAL A 364 -6.38 16.46 0.26
CA VAL A 364 -7.74 16.69 -0.23
C VAL A 364 -8.61 15.56 0.29
N PHE A 365 -9.75 15.89 0.88
CA PHE A 365 -10.70 14.90 1.38
C PHE A 365 -12.00 14.91 0.58
N PRO A 366 -12.66 13.75 0.42
CA PRO A 366 -14.06 13.68 -0.01
C PRO A 366 -14.94 14.46 0.96
N ALA A 367 -15.94 15.20 0.48
CA ALA A 367 -16.90 15.90 1.37
C ALA A 367 -17.53 14.97 2.43
N ALA A 368 -17.75 13.69 2.09
CA ALA A 368 -18.26 12.68 3.01
C ALA A 368 -17.23 12.22 4.08
N SER A 369 -15.94 12.40 3.83
CA SER A 369 -14.85 12.10 4.78
C SER A 369 -14.57 13.26 5.75
N VAL A 370 -15.02 14.48 5.42
CA VAL A 370 -14.85 15.70 6.24
C VAL A 370 -16.12 16.07 7.02
N ALA A 371 -17.25 15.38 6.80
CA ALA A 371 -18.44 15.60 7.60
C ALA A 371 -18.03 15.52 9.08
N PRO A 372 -18.24 16.59 9.89
CA PRO A 372 -17.93 16.50 11.31
C PRO A 372 -18.63 15.25 11.82
N LEU A 373 -17.97 14.49 12.69
CA LEU A 373 -18.48 13.22 13.20
C LEU A 373 -19.86 13.36 13.90
N SER A 374 -20.37 14.60 14.01
CA SER A 374 -21.71 15.04 14.43
C SER A 374 -22.75 15.29 13.31
N SER A 375 -22.44 15.20 12.02
CA SER A 375 -23.36 15.57 10.92
C SER A 375 -23.55 14.52 9.82
N LEU A 376 -23.18 13.25 10.05
CA LEU A 376 -23.76 12.19 9.22
C LEU A 376 -25.29 12.27 9.42
N PRO A 377 -26.10 12.41 8.36
CA PRO A 377 -27.51 12.13 8.48
C PRO A 377 -27.59 10.68 8.98
N VAL A 378 -28.12 10.50 10.19
CA VAL A 378 -28.75 9.23 10.54
C VAL A 378 -29.67 8.96 9.35
N PRO A 379 -29.53 7.84 8.61
CA PRO A 379 -30.51 7.49 7.61
C PRO A 379 -31.85 7.63 8.30
N ILE A 380 -32.71 8.56 7.84
CA ILE A 380 -34.04 8.73 8.42
C ILE A 380 -34.56 7.31 8.53
N PRO A 381 -34.77 6.78 9.75
CA PRO A 381 -35.23 5.44 9.86
C PRO A 381 -36.58 5.47 9.18
N VAL A 382 -36.67 4.83 8.01
CA VAL A 382 -37.93 4.25 7.55
C VAL A 382 -38.40 3.53 8.79
N THR A 383 -39.42 4.07 9.45
CA THR A 383 -39.71 3.69 10.83
C THR A 383 -39.85 2.17 10.85
N ASN A 384 -39.43 1.52 11.93
CA ASN A 384 -39.56 0.06 12.02
C ASN A 384 -40.99 -0.39 11.72
N GLU A 385 -41.98 0.49 11.93
CA GLU A 385 -43.38 0.33 11.51
C GLU A 385 -43.58 0.31 9.99
N GLN A 386 -42.96 1.22 9.22
CA GLN A 386 -43.09 1.24 7.76
C GLN A 386 -42.42 0.04 7.07
N LYS A 387 -41.29 -0.46 7.62
CA LYS A 387 -40.66 -1.70 7.13
C LYS A 387 -41.44 -2.95 7.55
N LYS A 388 -41.99 -2.98 8.77
CA LYS A 388 -42.91 -4.04 9.22
C LYS A 388 -44.18 -4.07 8.38
N ASP A 389 -44.78 -2.92 8.09
CA ASP A 389 -46.02 -2.84 7.32
C ASP A 389 -45.83 -3.35 5.88
N LYS A 390 -44.70 -3.02 5.24
CA LYS A 390 -44.36 -3.58 3.92
C LYS A 390 -44.13 -5.10 3.97
N ARG A 391 -43.50 -5.61 5.02
CA ARG A 391 -43.23 -7.05 5.20
C ARG A 391 -44.52 -7.82 5.49
N HIS A 392 -45.36 -7.33 6.40
CA HIS A 392 -46.65 -7.94 6.76
C HIS A 392 -47.64 -7.92 5.60
N ARG A 393 -47.68 -6.85 4.79
CA ARG A 393 -48.47 -6.83 3.54
C ARG A 393 -48.00 -7.83 2.50
N ARG A 394 -46.70 -8.13 2.46
CA ARG A 394 -46.11 -9.11 1.53
C ARG A 394 -46.37 -10.54 2.01
N GLU A 395 -46.13 -10.83 3.28
CA GLU A 395 -46.43 -12.14 3.88
C GLU A 395 -47.93 -12.46 3.85
N ALA A 396 -48.82 -11.49 4.10
CA ALA A 396 -50.26 -11.69 3.98
C ALA A 396 -50.71 -12.04 2.54
N ARG A 397 -50.03 -11.47 1.53
CA ARG A 397 -50.28 -11.78 0.11
C ARG A 397 -49.75 -13.16 -0.30
N GLU A 398 -48.64 -13.59 0.29
CA GLU A 398 -47.97 -14.86 -0.06
C GLU A 398 -48.55 -16.05 0.71
N THR A 399 -49.15 -15.84 1.89
CA THR A 399 -49.60 -16.92 2.80
C THR A 399 -51.11 -17.01 3.00
N GLY A 400 -51.88 -16.01 2.56
CA GLY A 400 -53.35 -15.98 2.70
C GLY A 400 -53.87 -15.63 4.11
N TYR A 401 -52.98 -15.36 5.07
CA TYR A 401 -53.35 -14.94 6.43
C TYR A 401 -53.76 -13.47 6.52
N THR A 402 -54.59 -13.16 7.51
CA THR A 402 -54.99 -11.77 7.79
C THR A 402 -53.85 -10.99 8.47
N ARG A 403 -53.88 -9.66 8.32
CA ARG A 403 -52.87 -8.73 8.84
C ARG A 403 -52.67 -8.84 10.36
N GLU A 404 -53.73 -9.18 11.09
CA GLU A 404 -53.70 -9.29 12.56
C GLU A 404 -53.04 -10.59 13.02
N GLU A 405 -53.13 -11.66 12.24
CA GLU A 405 -52.53 -12.96 12.53
C GLU A 405 -51.01 -12.95 12.34
N THR A 406 -50.51 -12.26 11.31
CA THR A 406 -49.07 -12.08 11.05
C THR A 406 -48.40 -11.21 12.13
N GLN A 407 -49.12 -10.19 12.62
CA GLN A 407 -48.60 -9.27 13.64
C GLN A 407 -48.52 -9.89 15.05
N LYS A 408 -49.40 -10.84 15.37
CA LYS A 408 -49.35 -11.59 16.64
C LYS A 408 -48.17 -12.56 16.73
N ARG A 409 -47.76 -13.18 15.62
CA ARG A 409 -46.60 -14.10 15.57
C ARG A 409 -45.25 -13.38 15.74
N ASP A 410 -45.07 -12.22 15.11
CA ASP A 410 -43.86 -11.40 15.31
C ASP A 410 -43.69 -10.93 16.78
N ASN A 411 -44.79 -10.83 17.54
CA ASN A 411 -44.78 -10.42 18.94
C ASN A 411 -44.47 -11.56 19.92
N SER A 412 -44.56 -12.84 19.52
CA SER A 412 -44.08 -13.97 20.31
C SER A 412 -42.56 -14.15 20.19
N ASP A 413 -42.01 -14.00 18.98
CA ASP A 413 -40.57 -14.22 18.71
C ASP A 413 -39.69 -13.06 19.21
N SER A 414 -40.25 -11.87 19.39
CA SER A 414 -39.51 -10.67 19.83
C SER A 414 -39.26 -10.60 21.35
N LYS A 415 -39.82 -11.53 22.14
CA LYS A 415 -39.49 -11.65 23.58
C LYS A 415 -38.21 -12.45 23.84
N GLU A 416 -37.70 -13.21 22.87
CA GLU A 416 -36.54 -14.09 23.09
C GLU A 416 -35.19 -13.50 22.61
N ASN A 417 -35.19 -12.37 21.89
CA ASN A 417 -33.97 -11.81 21.30
C ASN A 417 -33.72 -10.31 21.62
N LYS A 418 -34.02 -9.86 22.85
CA LYS A 418 -33.55 -8.55 23.35
C LYS A 418 -32.13 -8.65 23.91
N GLY A 419 -31.15 -8.79 23.02
CA GLY A 419 -29.75 -8.79 23.44
C GLY A 419 -28.77 -8.91 22.28
N LYS A 420 -28.66 -7.88 21.44
CA LYS A 420 -27.50 -7.48 20.60
C LYS A 420 -27.95 -6.50 19.52
N LYS A 421 -28.07 -5.22 19.86
CA LYS A 421 -27.84 -4.15 18.88
C LYS A 421 -26.36 -3.82 18.97
N GLU A 422 -25.58 -4.28 18.00
CA GLU A 422 -24.20 -3.80 17.81
C GLU A 422 -24.26 -2.34 17.37
N GLU A 423 -24.19 -1.45 18.35
CA GLU A 423 -23.68 -0.11 18.14
C GLU A 423 -22.25 -0.26 17.59
N LYS A 424 -22.00 0.17 16.35
CA LYS A 424 -20.66 0.25 15.75
C LYS A 424 -19.82 1.20 16.61
N LYS A 425 -19.19 0.67 17.67
CA LYS A 425 -18.30 1.43 18.55
C LYS A 425 -17.12 1.92 17.72
N ARG A 426 -17.07 3.23 17.47
CA ARG A 426 -16.04 3.89 16.64
C ARG A 426 -14.66 3.64 17.25
N GLN A 427 -13.78 2.99 16.46
CA GLN A 427 -12.39 2.72 16.83
C GLN A 427 -11.54 3.97 16.57
N ARG A 428 -10.63 4.32 17.48
CA ARG A 428 -9.68 5.40 17.22
C ARG A 428 -8.77 5.01 16.05
N PRO A 429 -8.53 5.90 15.06
CA PRO A 429 -7.52 5.67 14.03
C PRO A 429 -6.15 5.43 14.64
N GLY A 430 -5.32 4.63 13.96
CA GLY A 430 -3.90 4.51 14.30
C GLY A 430 -3.08 5.69 13.76
N PRO A 431 -1.74 5.56 13.74
CA PRO A 431 -0.87 6.67 13.40
C PRO A 431 -1.01 7.12 11.94
N LEU A 432 -1.01 8.43 11.74
CA LEU A 432 -0.90 9.10 10.45
C LEU A 432 0.40 9.89 10.37
N VAL A 433 1.25 9.61 9.39
CA VAL A 433 2.49 10.34 9.14
C VAL A 433 2.36 11.16 7.86
N GLN A 434 2.53 12.48 7.96
CA GLN A 434 2.79 13.35 6.82
C GLN A 434 4.30 13.47 6.65
N LEU A 435 4.89 12.84 5.64
CA LEU A 435 6.33 12.83 5.38
C LEU A 435 6.59 13.58 4.07
N GLY A 436 7.21 14.75 4.12
CA GLY A 436 7.35 15.61 2.95
C GLY A 436 8.75 16.13 2.73
N ARG A 437 8.93 16.83 1.61
CA ARG A 437 10.14 17.60 1.30
C ARG A 437 10.23 18.85 2.18
N PRO A 438 11.42 19.47 2.32
CA PRO A 438 11.56 20.72 3.03
C PRO A 438 10.64 21.79 2.43
N ASN A 439 10.03 22.59 3.29
CA ASN A 439 9.08 23.65 2.93
C ASN A 439 7.77 23.20 2.25
N HIS A 440 7.45 21.90 2.16
CA HIS A 440 6.19 21.44 1.56
C HIS A 440 4.97 22.20 2.08
N ARG A 441 4.84 22.34 3.40
CA ARG A 441 3.71 23.03 4.06
C ARG A 441 3.57 24.51 3.68
N ALA A 442 4.65 25.18 3.29
CA ALA A 442 4.61 26.57 2.85
C ALA A 442 4.12 26.66 1.39
N GLU A 443 4.46 25.67 0.57
CA GLU A 443 4.04 25.56 -0.83
C GLU A 443 2.62 24.98 -0.97
N ASP A 444 2.22 24.12 -0.04
CA ASP A 444 0.92 23.47 0.00
C ASP A 444 0.17 23.80 1.31
N PRO A 445 -0.78 24.75 1.27
CA PRO A 445 -1.50 25.19 2.46
C PRO A 445 -2.45 24.11 3.02
N THR A 446 -2.72 23.03 2.28
CA THR A 446 -3.63 21.97 2.75
C THR A 446 -3.11 21.25 3.98
N TRP A 447 -1.80 21.13 4.16
CA TRP A 447 -1.22 20.52 5.36
C TRP A 447 -1.58 21.30 6.63
N ASN A 448 -1.63 22.63 6.54
CA ASN A 448 -2.08 23.47 7.64
C ASN A 448 -3.61 23.42 7.80
N ALA A 449 -4.35 23.56 6.70
CA ALA A 449 -5.80 23.58 6.72
C ALA A 449 -6.41 22.27 7.26
N THR A 450 -5.79 21.13 6.97
CA THR A 450 -6.30 19.81 7.34
C THR A 450 -5.74 19.26 8.64
N TRP A 451 -4.67 19.86 9.20
CA TRP A 451 -4.09 19.43 10.47
C TRP A 451 -5.12 19.30 11.60
N PRO A 452 -6.07 20.25 11.81
CA PRO A 452 -7.09 20.09 12.84
C PRO A 452 -8.01 18.87 12.59
N ILE A 453 -8.34 18.58 11.33
CA ILE A 453 -9.19 17.44 10.95
C ILE A 453 -8.48 16.13 11.26
N LEU A 454 -7.24 16.00 10.82
CA LEU A 454 -6.40 14.82 11.04
C LEU A 454 -6.17 14.53 12.51
N ASN A 455 -6.11 15.60 13.30
CA ASN A 455 -5.88 15.59 14.73
C ASN A 455 -7.17 15.50 15.58
N GLY A 456 -8.33 15.28 14.93
CA GLY A 456 -9.62 15.11 15.60
C GLY A 456 -10.24 16.38 16.21
N GLY A 457 -9.75 17.56 15.82
CA GLY A 457 -10.17 18.87 16.34
C GLY A 457 -11.43 19.48 15.72
N GLY A 458 -12.22 18.73 14.94
CA GLY A 458 -13.42 19.24 14.24
C GLY A 458 -14.76 19.01 14.94
N GLY A 459 -14.77 18.44 16.16
CA GLY A 459 -16.00 18.13 16.90
C GLY A 459 -16.18 19.06 18.11
N ASN A 460 -17.42 19.49 18.36
CA ASN A 460 -17.83 20.15 19.61
C ASN A 460 -17.26 19.36 20.81
N ILE A 461 -16.74 20.05 21.83
CA ILE A 461 -16.05 19.47 23.01
C ILE A 461 -16.92 18.43 23.77
N ASN A 462 -18.24 18.42 23.49
CA ASN A 462 -19.22 17.49 24.03
C ASN A 462 -19.51 16.26 23.13
N SER A 463 -18.84 16.11 21.99
CA SER A 463 -18.93 14.95 21.09
C SER A 463 -17.76 13.99 21.33
N SER A 464 -18.07 12.70 21.48
CA SER A 464 -17.17 11.60 21.88
C SER A 464 -15.70 11.75 21.44
N SER A 465 -14.78 11.64 22.40
CA SER A 465 -13.34 11.84 22.35
C SER A 465 -12.53 10.87 21.47
N CYS A 466 -13.07 10.38 20.35
CA CYS A 466 -12.42 9.36 19.49
C CYS A 466 -11.85 9.94 18.18
N ALA A 467 -11.80 11.26 18.03
CA ALA A 467 -11.71 11.90 16.72
C ALA A 467 -10.31 11.90 16.06
N GLY A 468 -9.22 11.49 16.75
CA GLY A 468 -7.88 11.47 16.14
C GLY A 468 -6.97 10.39 16.73
N GLY A 469 -6.21 9.72 15.85
CA GLY A 469 -5.03 8.92 16.20
C GLY A 469 -3.78 9.77 16.33
N PRO A 470 -2.60 9.20 16.64
CA PRO A 470 -1.33 9.92 16.62
C PRO A 470 -1.08 10.52 15.23
N VAL A 471 -0.69 11.79 15.14
CA VAL A 471 -0.33 12.44 13.88
C VAL A 471 1.05 13.05 13.98
N VAL A 472 1.90 12.78 12.99
CA VAL A 472 3.26 13.31 12.90
C VAL A 472 3.47 13.98 11.56
N GLU A 473 4.09 15.15 11.56
CA GLU A 473 4.65 15.79 10.37
C GLU A 473 6.17 15.68 10.41
N LEU A 474 6.74 15.12 9.36
CA LEU A 474 8.16 14.90 9.15
C LEU A 474 8.61 15.59 7.85
N SER A 475 9.78 16.20 7.88
CA SER A 475 10.45 16.79 6.72
C SER A 475 11.74 16.01 6.42
N VAL A 476 12.02 15.72 5.15
CA VAL A 476 13.21 14.97 4.73
C VAL A 476 14.14 15.86 3.89
N ALA A 477 15.23 16.32 4.48
CA ALA A 477 16.22 17.17 3.82
C ALA A 477 16.76 16.56 2.52
N GLY A 478 17.05 17.40 1.52
CA GLY A 478 17.61 16.95 0.24
C GLY A 478 16.63 16.22 -0.68
N THR A 479 15.35 16.16 -0.35
CA THR A 479 14.32 15.59 -1.23
C THR A 479 13.56 16.67 -2.01
N ALA A 480 13.05 16.28 -3.18
CA ALA A 480 12.05 17.02 -3.95
C ALA A 480 10.80 16.13 -4.13
N HIS A 481 9.72 16.64 -4.75
CA HIS A 481 8.46 15.91 -4.85
C HIS A 481 8.64 14.51 -5.47
N ALA A 482 9.37 14.42 -6.59
CA ALA A 482 9.55 13.16 -7.28
C ALA A 482 10.51 12.19 -6.56
N ALA A 483 11.13 12.59 -5.44
CA ALA A 483 12.00 11.73 -4.65
C ALA A 483 11.24 10.54 -4.04
N PHE A 484 9.95 10.71 -3.75
CA PHE A 484 9.12 9.68 -3.12
C PHE A 484 8.55 8.66 -4.13
N THR A 485 9.21 8.52 -5.27
CA THR A 485 8.93 7.54 -6.33
C THR A 485 10.21 6.72 -6.59
N ASP A 486 10.20 5.81 -7.56
CA ASP A 486 11.42 5.07 -7.92
C ASP A 486 12.43 5.90 -8.71
N ARG A 487 12.09 7.13 -9.13
CA ARG A 487 12.96 7.98 -9.97
C ARG A 487 14.38 8.16 -9.42
N PRO A 488 14.62 8.41 -8.12
CA PRO A 488 16.00 8.49 -7.59
C PRO A 488 16.81 7.22 -7.86
N LEU A 489 16.22 6.04 -7.65
CA LEU A 489 16.92 4.77 -7.83
C LEU A 489 17.14 4.46 -9.32
N LEU A 490 16.17 4.77 -10.17
CA LEU A 490 16.30 4.64 -11.63
C LEU A 490 17.39 5.56 -12.18
N LEU A 491 17.44 6.81 -11.72
CA LEU A 491 18.49 7.77 -12.10
C LEU A 491 19.87 7.34 -11.57
N LEU A 492 19.93 6.77 -10.36
CA LEU A 492 21.16 6.16 -9.83
C LEU A 492 21.62 4.99 -10.71
N ALA A 493 20.69 4.11 -11.11
CA ALA A 493 20.98 2.96 -11.96
C ALA A 493 21.47 3.38 -13.35
N ALA A 494 20.90 4.45 -13.91
CA ALA A 494 21.35 5.00 -15.19
C ALA A 494 22.82 5.47 -15.13
N GLY A 495 23.29 5.94 -13.97
CA GLY A 495 24.71 6.14 -13.67
C GLY A 495 25.49 6.91 -14.75
N SER A 496 26.50 6.25 -15.33
CA SER A 496 27.34 6.79 -16.40
C SER A 496 26.61 7.02 -17.72
N GLY A 497 25.40 6.47 -17.88
CA GLY A 497 24.51 6.72 -19.02
C GLY A 497 23.90 8.13 -19.05
N LEU A 498 24.11 8.93 -18.00
CA LEU A 498 23.75 10.35 -17.94
C LEU A 498 25.01 11.23 -17.99
N SER A 499 24.92 12.38 -18.66
CA SER A 499 25.93 13.45 -18.59
C SER A 499 25.83 14.24 -17.27
N ASP A 500 26.85 15.03 -16.94
CA ASP A 500 26.81 15.90 -15.74
C ASP A 500 25.66 16.92 -15.80
N ALA A 501 25.38 17.48 -16.98
CA ALA A 501 24.24 18.35 -17.18
C ALA A 501 22.91 17.64 -16.89
N GLN A 502 22.76 16.39 -17.36
CA GLN A 502 21.57 15.58 -17.09
C GLN A 502 21.46 15.19 -15.62
N ARG A 503 22.58 14.89 -14.94
CA ARG A 503 22.60 14.69 -13.48
C ARG A 503 22.16 15.94 -12.72
N GLY A 504 22.56 17.13 -13.17
CA GLY A 504 22.12 18.40 -12.61
C GLY A 504 20.61 18.61 -12.75
N VAL A 505 20.02 18.33 -13.92
CA VAL A 505 18.56 18.41 -14.12
C VAL A 505 17.82 17.34 -13.32
N ALA A 506 18.35 16.12 -13.27
CA ALA A 506 17.82 15.05 -12.43
C ALA A 506 17.73 15.47 -10.96
N ALA A 507 18.76 16.15 -10.42
CA ALA A 507 18.76 16.66 -9.05
C ALA A 507 17.67 17.73 -8.79
N GLN A 508 17.24 18.48 -9.82
CA GLN A 508 16.10 19.39 -9.69
C GLN A 508 14.77 18.65 -9.56
N LEU A 509 14.66 17.47 -10.18
CA LEU A 509 13.46 16.65 -10.16
C LEU A 509 13.32 15.85 -8.86
N VAL A 510 14.41 15.22 -8.41
CA VAL A 510 14.39 14.27 -7.27
C VAL A 510 15.09 14.78 -6.02
N GLY A 511 15.73 15.94 -6.07
CA GLY A 511 16.56 16.46 -4.99
C GLY A 511 17.98 15.90 -5.02
N THR A 512 18.71 16.14 -3.93
CA THR A 512 20.13 15.80 -3.75
C THR A 512 20.36 14.59 -2.85
N MET A 513 19.32 14.06 -2.21
CA MET A 513 19.41 12.89 -1.35
C MET A 513 19.80 11.65 -2.17
N GLY A 514 20.79 10.90 -1.68
CA GLY A 514 21.19 9.64 -2.30
C GLY A 514 20.05 8.61 -2.28
N ALA A 515 19.79 7.95 -3.41
CA ALA A 515 18.63 7.06 -3.55
C ALA A 515 18.58 5.93 -2.51
N ARG A 516 19.71 5.26 -2.24
CA ARG A 516 19.77 4.21 -1.21
C ARG A 516 19.53 4.73 0.19
N ARG A 517 20.04 5.94 0.48
CA ARG A 517 19.81 6.60 1.75
C ARG A 517 18.35 6.97 1.94
N LEU A 518 17.67 7.42 0.87
CA LEU A 518 16.23 7.67 0.91
C LEU A 518 15.44 6.37 1.15
N GLU A 519 15.80 5.25 0.52
CA GLU A 519 15.17 3.95 0.79
C GLU A 519 15.31 3.53 2.26
N GLU A 520 16.49 3.72 2.86
CA GLU A 520 16.72 3.47 4.30
C GLU A 520 15.83 4.34 5.18
N VAL A 521 15.73 5.64 4.87
CA VAL A 521 14.89 6.59 5.61
C VAL A 521 13.41 6.18 5.52
N LEU A 522 12.91 5.89 4.31
CA LEU A 522 11.51 5.50 4.10
C LEU A 522 11.19 4.17 4.79
N GLY A 523 12.06 3.16 4.65
CA GLY A 523 11.92 1.88 5.35
C GLY A 523 11.95 2.03 6.87
N GLY A 524 12.82 2.90 7.39
CA GLY A 524 12.92 3.21 8.80
C GLY A 524 11.68 3.89 9.38
N VAL A 525 11.09 4.84 8.65
CA VAL A 525 9.83 5.49 9.04
C VAL A 525 8.69 4.47 9.03
N VAL A 526 8.60 3.63 7.98
CA VAL A 526 7.59 2.55 7.92
C VAL A 526 7.75 1.58 9.10
N GLY A 527 8.97 1.13 9.41
CA GLY A 527 9.23 0.24 10.54
C GLY A 527 8.71 0.82 11.86
N ARG A 528 9.01 2.09 12.14
CA ARG A 528 8.51 2.79 13.35
C ARG A 528 6.98 2.88 13.40
N VAL A 529 6.32 3.09 12.26
CA VAL A 529 4.86 3.09 12.16
C VAL A 529 4.29 1.71 12.48
N LEU A 530 4.91 0.65 11.96
CA LEU A 530 4.51 -0.72 12.26
C LEU A 530 4.67 -1.03 13.75
N ASP A 531 5.79 -0.63 14.38
CA ASP A 531 6.03 -0.85 15.81
C ASP A 531 4.92 -0.25 16.68
N VAL A 532 4.47 0.98 16.37
CA VAL A 532 3.37 1.62 17.11
C VAL A 532 2.03 0.91 16.90
N VAL A 533 1.74 0.45 15.67
CA VAL A 533 0.51 -0.31 15.40
C VAL A 533 0.48 -1.64 16.14
N GLU A 534 1.63 -2.28 16.34
CA GLU A 534 1.76 -3.59 16.99
C GLU A 534 1.80 -3.52 18.52
N GLY A 535 1.60 -2.35 19.11
CA GLY A 535 1.51 -2.14 20.55
C GLY A 535 2.72 -1.42 21.16
N GLY A 536 3.65 -0.93 20.34
CA GLY A 536 4.72 -0.04 20.76
C GLY A 536 4.19 1.32 21.24
N ASP A 537 4.96 1.96 22.12
CA ASP A 537 4.68 3.33 22.59
C ASP A 537 4.66 4.29 21.39
N GLY A 538 3.64 5.15 21.30
CA GLY A 538 3.51 6.17 20.26
C GLY A 538 4.76 7.05 20.15
N ARG A 539 5.46 7.28 21.26
CA ARG A 539 6.75 8.00 21.32
C ARG A 539 7.84 7.37 20.44
N VAL A 540 7.75 6.08 20.08
CA VAL A 540 8.67 5.42 19.14
C VAL A 540 8.68 6.10 17.78
N LEU A 541 7.57 6.70 17.33
CA LEU A 541 7.54 7.47 16.08
C LEU A 541 8.49 8.67 16.10
N LEU A 542 8.64 9.33 17.25
CA LEU A 542 9.50 10.51 17.41
C LEU A 542 10.88 10.16 17.98
N GLY A 543 10.95 9.11 18.79
CA GLY A 543 12.10 8.76 19.63
C GLY A 543 13.35 8.50 18.80
N GLY A 544 14.25 9.49 18.74
CA GLY A 544 15.53 9.36 18.05
C GLY A 544 15.43 9.26 16.52
N VAL A 545 14.28 9.58 15.88
CA VAL A 545 14.17 9.53 14.42
C VAL A 545 15.20 10.43 13.74
N GLY A 546 15.36 11.68 14.22
CA GLY A 546 16.40 12.60 13.72
C GLY A 546 17.83 12.24 14.13
N ARG A 547 18.02 11.37 15.14
CA ARG A 547 19.36 10.81 15.46
C ARG A 547 19.75 9.69 14.50
N CYS A 548 18.77 8.87 14.13
CA CYS A 548 18.95 7.75 13.20
C CYS A 548 19.00 8.18 11.74
N TYR A 549 18.22 9.20 11.42
CA TYR A 549 18.11 9.77 10.10
C TYR A 549 18.31 11.28 10.26
N ARG A 550 19.56 11.72 10.15
CA ARG A 550 19.93 13.14 10.34
C ARG A 550 19.22 14.07 9.35
N GLU A 551 18.76 13.50 8.24
CA GLU A 551 18.01 14.17 7.20
C GLU A 551 16.53 14.35 7.56
N VAL A 552 16.02 13.66 8.59
CA VAL A 552 14.62 13.70 9.00
C VAL A 552 14.45 14.66 10.18
N GLU A 553 13.60 15.67 9.98
CA GLU A 553 13.18 16.60 11.00
C GLU A 553 11.73 16.33 11.41
N VAL A 554 11.46 16.31 12.72
CA VAL A 554 10.09 16.32 13.25
C VAL A 554 9.60 17.76 13.24
N VAL A 555 8.66 18.08 12.36
CA VAL A 555 8.16 19.45 12.21
C VAL A 555 7.09 19.77 13.24
N ARG A 556 6.14 18.85 13.44
CA ARG A 556 5.10 18.93 14.49
C ARG A 556 4.49 17.56 14.74
N SER A 557 3.86 17.40 15.89
CA SER A 557 3.22 16.14 16.26
C SER A 557 2.09 16.34 17.27
N ARG A 558 1.18 15.36 17.37
CA ARG A 558 0.18 15.26 18.45
C ARG A 558 -0.25 13.82 18.70
N GLY A 559 -0.60 13.53 19.96
CA GLY A 559 -1.25 12.28 20.37
C GLY A 559 -0.28 11.10 20.53
N LEU A 560 0.97 11.39 20.92
CA LEU A 560 2.08 10.43 21.06
C LEU A 560 2.50 10.23 22.51
#